data_AF-A0A0P6XAJ3-F1
#
_entry.id   AF-A0A0P6XAJ3-F1
#
_cell.length_a   1.000
_cell.length_b   1.000
_cell.length_c   1.000
_cell.angle_alpha   90.00
_cell.angle_beta   90.00
_cell.angle_gamma   90.00
#
_symmetry.space_group_name_H-M   'P 1'
#
loop_
_entity.id
_entity.type
_entity.pdbx_description
1 polymer ?
#
loop_
_entity_poly.entity_id
_entity_poly.type
_entity_poly.pdbx_seq_one_letter_code
_entity_poly.pdbx_strand_id
1 'polypeptide(L)'
;MVAGLFFTNMDEVIGAQVKFDLEQGVPLTRSMITDAKEGSYAAFEIPRGMVAISIPIDELTSLSYGLQPRDHINIIGTIQLVDLDTDFQTRLPNYTASVISPGPTDCNECAGDSLSAIISTGGAGSTQGRTELDPVFQQPVYVIPSEAQRPRMVSQTIVQDAIVLWVGDFPETGQLTTAAAHPTPTPLPEGQAPVEGQAVQAAPLPTRITLIVTPQDAVTLRYMLLSEADLALVLRGAGDTDRVATEAVTLQFIMDQYNFPYPAKLPYGLDNVTSITDLLAPAPLP
;
A
#
# COMPACT_ATOMS: atom_id res chain seq x y z
N MET A 1 -38.67 30.40 18.52
CA MET A 1 -37.73 30.81 17.45
C MET A 1 -36.55 31.49 18.11
N VAL A 2 -35.35 30.93 18.01
CA VAL A 2 -34.14 31.56 18.58
C VAL A 2 -33.72 32.68 17.63
N ALA A 3 -33.65 33.92 18.12
CA ALA A 3 -33.28 35.07 17.32
C ALA A 3 -31.81 34.96 16.86
N GLY A 4 -31.55 35.16 15.56
CA GLY A 4 -30.20 35.23 14.99
C GLY A 4 -29.72 34.03 14.17
N LEU A 5 -30.56 33.02 13.93
CA LEU A 5 -30.19 31.86 13.09
C LEU A 5 -30.43 32.07 11.58
N PHE A 6 -31.40 32.92 11.22
CA PHE A 6 -31.83 33.15 9.84
C PHE A 6 -31.36 34.51 9.34
N PHE A 7 -31.07 34.59 8.04
CA PHE A 7 -30.75 35.86 7.39
C PHE A 7 -32.01 36.70 7.23
N THR A 8 -31.95 37.95 7.68
CA THR A 8 -33.03 38.93 7.53
C THR A 8 -32.74 39.96 6.43
N ASN A 9 -31.49 40.03 5.95
CA ASN A 9 -31.07 40.90 4.88
C ASN A 9 -30.45 40.07 3.73
N MET A 10 -30.82 40.39 2.49
CA MET A 10 -30.32 39.73 1.28
C MET A 10 -28.82 40.01 1.07
N ASP A 11 -28.34 41.18 1.45
CA ASP A 11 -26.94 41.56 1.23
C ASP A 11 -25.95 40.65 1.98
N GLU A 12 -26.39 40.01 3.07
CA GLU A 12 -25.58 39.08 3.87
C GLU A 12 -25.37 37.73 3.18
N VAL A 13 -26.15 37.40 2.16
CA VAL A 13 -26.10 36.11 1.45
C VAL A 13 -25.51 36.23 0.04
N ILE A 14 -25.28 37.45 -0.46
CA ILE A 14 -24.76 37.67 -1.81
C ILE A 14 -23.28 37.27 -1.88
N GLY A 15 -22.99 36.24 -2.67
CA GLY A 15 -21.63 35.72 -2.89
C GLY A 15 -21.19 34.66 -1.88
N ALA A 16 -22.07 34.25 -0.96
CA ALA A 16 -21.83 33.11 -0.08
C ALA A 16 -22.14 31.79 -0.82
N GLN A 17 -21.38 30.73 -0.51
CA GLN A 17 -21.59 29.40 -1.07
C GLN A 17 -22.31 28.49 -0.08
N VAL A 18 -23.16 27.59 -0.57
CA VAL A 18 -23.89 26.61 0.24
C VAL A 18 -23.08 25.33 0.42
N LYS A 19 -23.06 24.78 1.64
CA LYS A 19 -22.28 23.56 1.97
C LYS A 19 -22.94 22.26 1.50
N PHE A 20 -24.23 22.31 1.22
CA PHE A 20 -25.05 21.17 0.80
C PHE A 20 -26.18 21.64 -0.10
N ASP A 21 -26.82 20.70 -0.80
CA ASP A 21 -27.93 21.02 -1.69
C ASP A 21 -29.15 21.50 -0.91
N LEU A 22 -29.83 22.53 -1.42
CA LEU A 22 -30.98 23.15 -0.77
C LEU A 22 -32.20 23.05 -1.67
N GLU A 23 -33.25 22.42 -1.15
CA GLU A 23 -34.54 22.40 -1.80
C GLU A 23 -35.20 23.79 -1.77
N GLN A 24 -35.98 24.08 -2.81
CA GLN A 24 -36.69 25.35 -2.92
C GLN A 24 -37.65 25.53 -1.75
N GLY A 25 -37.49 26.64 -1.02
CA GLY A 25 -38.33 26.99 0.14
C GLY A 25 -37.70 26.71 1.50
N VAL A 26 -36.51 26.09 1.55
CA VAL A 26 -35.76 25.92 2.81
C VAL A 26 -35.19 27.27 3.27
N PRO A 27 -35.46 27.73 4.51
CA PRO A 27 -34.91 28.98 5.02
C PRO A 27 -33.40 28.85 5.27
N LEU A 28 -32.62 29.75 4.68
CA LEU A 28 -31.16 29.80 4.82
C LEU A 28 -30.75 30.14 6.25
N THR A 29 -29.80 29.36 6.79
CA THR A 29 -29.19 29.61 8.11
C THR A 29 -27.68 29.82 7.99
N ARG A 30 -27.07 30.49 8.98
CA ARG A 30 -25.61 30.71 9.02
C ARG A 30 -24.77 29.44 9.00
N SER A 31 -25.35 28.30 9.38
CA SER A 31 -24.67 27.01 9.31
C SER A 31 -24.54 26.45 7.88
N MET A 32 -25.45 26.87 6.99
CA MET A 32 -25.61 26.38 5.62
C MET A 32 -24.70 27.10 4.62
N ILE A 33 -24.26 28.31 4.95
CA ILE A 33 -23.45 29.15 4.06
C ILE A 33 -22.01 29.29 4.56
N THR A 34 -21.10 29.62 3.65
CA THR A 34 -19.74 30.00 3.97
C THR A 34 -19.31 31.23 3.18
N ASP A 35 -18.54 32.09 3.84
CA ASP A 35 -17.91 33.28 3.24
C ASP A 35 -16.54 32.95 2.63
N ALA A 36 -16.07 31.70 2.76
CA ALA A 36 -14.83 31.23 2.17
C ALA A 36 -14.98 31.14 0.65
N LYS A 37 -14.53 32.19 -0.04
CA LYS A 37 -14.72 32.38 -1.48
C LYS A 37 -13.98 31.40 -2.40
N GLU A 38 -13.04 30.59 -1.89
CA GLU A 38 -12.14 29.82 -2.75
C GLU A 38 -11.82 28.43 -2.15
N GLY A 39 -12.36 27.38 -2.78
CA GLY A 39 -12.10 25.98 -2.43
C GLY A 39 -13.07 25.02 -3.15
N SER A 40 -12.67 23.76 -3.32
CA SER A 40 -13.61 22.69 -3.72
C SER A 40 -14.53 22.34 -2.55
N TYR A 41 -15.75 21.85 -2.79
CA TYR A 41 -16.65 21.46 -1.69
C TYR A 41 -16.03 20.41 -0.76
N ALA A 42 -15.18 19.55 -1.30
CA ALA A 42 -14.42 18.56 -0.54
C ALA A 42 -13.48 19.19 0.50
N ALA A 43 -12.94 20.39 0.21
CA ALA A 43 -12.08 21.10 1.15
C ALA A 43 -12.84 21.59 2.40
N PHE A 44 -14.16 21.75 2.31
CA PHE A 44 -14.98 22.16 3.46
C PHE A 44 -15.27 21.03 4.45
N GLU A 45 -15.16 19.77 4.02
CA GLU A 45 -15.33 18.60 4.88
C GLU A 45 -14.05 18.24 5.66
N ILE A 46 -12.90 18.78 5.24
CA ILE A 46 -11.61 18.53 5.90
C ILE A 46 -11.51 19.39 7.18
N PRO A 47 -11.36 18.77 8.37
CA PRO A 47 -11.16 19.50 9.61
C PRO A 47 -9.88 20.34 9.60
N ARG A 48 -9.87 21.43 10.38
CA ARG A 48 -8.67 22.28 10.50
C ARG A 48 -7.47 21.47 11.01
N GLY A 49 -6.34 21.59 10.32
CA GLY A 49 -5.09 20.90 10.66
C GLY A 49 -4.99 19.47 10.13
N MET A 50 -6.02 18.97 9.44
CA MET A 50 -5.98 17.72 8.68
C MET A 50 -5.80 17.99 7.18
N VAL A 51 -5.45 16.95 6.44
CA VAL A 51 -5.26 16.99 4.98
C VAL A 51 -5.93 15.80 4.33
N ALA A 52 -6.29 15.93 3.05
CA ALA A 52 -6.81 14.81 2.26
C ALA A 52 -5.72 14.22 1.36
N ILE A 53 -5.64 12.89 1.29
CA ILE A 53 -4.78 12.14 0.38
C ILE A 53 -5.58 11.05 -0.32
N SER A 54 -5.34 10.85 -1.61
CA SER A 54 -5.94 9.77 -2.38
C SER A 54 -4.98 8.59 -2.49
N ILE A 55 -5.48 7.38 -2.24
CA ILE A 55 -4.74 6.13 -2.39
C ILE A 55 -5.49 5.19 -3.34
N PRO A 56 -4.79 4.33 -4.09
CA PRO A 56 -5.42 3.30 -4.89
C PRO A 56 -6.10 2.26 -3.99
N ILE A 57 -7.21 1.71 -4.46
CA ILE A 57 -7.92 0.62 -3.79
C ILE A 57 -8.37 -0.45 -4.79
N ASP A 58 -8.45 -1.66 -4.28
CA ASP A 58 -9.04 -2.83 -4.91
C ASP A 58 -10.14 -3.39 -4.00
N GLU A 59 -10.86 -4.42 -4.47
CA GLU A 59 -11.96 -5.03 -3.72
C GLU A 59 -11.51 -5.52 -2.33
N LEU A 60 -10.37 -6.21 -2.23
CA LEU A 60 -9.88 -6.75 -0.96
C LEU A 60 -9.35 -5.66 -0.02
N THR A 61 -8.70 -4.63 -0.55
CA THR A 61 -8.09 -3.57 0.26
C THR A 61 -9.11 -2.54 0.74
N SER A 62 -10.32 -2.50 0.15
CA SER A 62 -11.41 -1.58 0.49
C SER A 62 -12.62 -2.21 1.16
N LEU A 63 -12.46 -3.39 1.77
CA LEU A 63 -13.54 -4.12 2.43
C LEU A 63 -14.73 -4.37 1.50
N SER A 64 -14.45 -4.90 0.31
CA SER A 64 -15.46 -5.17 -0.72
C SER A 64 -16.27 -3.93 -1.10
N TYR A 65 -15.62 -2.77 -1.13
CA TYR A 65 -16.23 -1.47 -1.43
C TYR A 65 -17.33 -1.02 -0.44
N GLY A 66 -17.35 -1.59 0.77
CA GLY A 66 -18.36 -1.28 1.78
C GLY A 66 -18.13 0.03 2.54
N LEU A 67 -17.03 0.75 2.26
CA LEU A 67 -16.68 1.99 2.93
C LEU A 67 -17.62 3.14 2.51
N GLN A 68 -18.11 3.89 3.49
CA GLN A 68 -18.95 5.05 3.27
C GLN A 68 -18.23 6.35 3.63
N PRO A 69 -18.61 7.49 3.03
CA PRO A 69 -18.14 8.79 3.47
C PRO A 69 -18.38 8.97 4.97
N ARG A 70 -17.39 9.50 5.68
CA ARG A 70 -17.33 9.71 7.13
C ARG A 70 -17.07 8.46 7.97
N ASP A 71 -16.83 7.30 7.37
CA ASP A 71 -16.34 6.14 8.11
C ASP A 71 -14.93 6.38 8.66
N HIS A 72 -14.70 5.87 9.87
CA HIS A 72 -13.40 5.86 10.51
C HIS A 72 -12.69 4.54 10.20
N ILE A 73 -11.46 4.62 9.73
CA ILE A 73 -10.68 3.46 9.32
C ILE A 73 -9.27 3.49 9.92
N ASN A 74 -8.67 2.31 10.01
CA ASN A 74 -7.25 2.12 10.21
C ASN A 74 -6.63 1.64 8.90
N ILE A 75 -5.33 1.91 8.73
CA ILE A 75 -4.58 1.50 7.54
C ILE A 75 -3.45 0.60 7.98
N ILE A 76 -3.46 -0.64 7.49
CA ILE A 76 -2.38 -1.61 7.69
C ILE A 76 -1.46 -1.53 6.48
N GLY A 77 -0.17 -1.33 6.73
CA GLY A 77 0.86 -1.35 5.71
C GLY A 77 1.72 -2.59 5.84
N THR A 78 1.94 -3.27 4.72
CA THR A 78 2.87 -4.39 4.60
C THR A 78 4.02 -3.98 3.69
N ILE A 79 5.24 -4.08 4.21
CA ILE A 79 6.46 -3.75 3.47
C ILE A 79 7.41 -4.94 3.41
N GLN A 80 8.22 -4.95 2.37
CA GLN A 80 9.23 -5.96 2.10
C GLN A 80 10.63 -5.35 2.24
N LEU A 81 11.42 -5.83 3.19
CA LEU A 81 12.76 -5.34 3.48
C LEU A 81 13.82 -6.28 2.90
N VAL A 82 14.85 -5.71 2.27
CA VAL A 82 16.04 -6.44 1.84
C VAL A 82 17.25 -5.94 2.62
N ASP A 83 18.26 -6.79 2.80
CA ASP A 83 19.52 -6.34 3.39
C ASP A 83 20.35 -5.65 2.31
N LEU A 84 20.74 -4.42 2.61
CA LEU A 84 21.61 -3.62 1.76
C LEU A 84 22.99 -3.51 2.40
N ASP A 85 24.01 -3.40 1.56
CA ASP A 85 25.30 -2.87 1.95
C ASP A 85 25.14 -1.39 2.34
N THR A 86 25.66 -1.00 3.50
CA THR A 86 25.44 0.34 4.05
C THR A 86 26.13 1.45 3.25
N ASP A 87 27.30 1.15 2.68
CA ASP A 87 28.13 2.12 1.98
C ASP A 87 27.71 2.24 0.51
N PHE A 88 27.43 1.10 -0.13
CA PHE A 88 27.05 1.06 -1.55
C PHE A 88 25.54 1.15 -1.79
N GLN A 89 24.70 0.92 -0.77
CA GLN A 89 23.24 0.81 -0.89
C GLN A 89 22.81 -0.25 -1.93
N THR A 90 23.62 -1.31 -2.09
CA THR A 90 23.36 -2.43 -3.00
C THR A 90 22.82 -3.64 -2.26
N ARG A 91 21.96 -4.43 -2.92
CA ARG A 91 21.43 -5.67 -2.34
C ARG A 91 22.56 -6.67 -2.08
N LEU A 92 22.57 -7.24 -0.89
CA LEU A 92 23.49 -8.33 -0.56
C LEU A 92 23.08 -9.63 -1.27
N PRO A 93 24.04 -10.52 -1.56
CA PRO A 93 25.49 -10.43 -1.32
C PRO A 93 26.23 -9.49 -2.29
N ASN A 94 27.34 -8.90 -1.83
CA ASN A 94 28.23 -8.11 -2.70
C ASN A 94 29.07 -8.99 -3.63
N TYR A 95 29.67 -8.40 -4.65
CA TYR A 95 30.71 -9.06 -5.44
C TYR A 95 32.09 -8.78 -4.85
N THR A 96 32.92 -9.82 -4.75
CA THR A 96 34.31 -9.70 -4.34
C THR A 96 35.21 -9.55 -5.57
N ALA A 97 36.35 -8.92 -5.38
CA ALA A 97 37.42 -8.90 -6.36
C ALA A 97 38.73 -9.24 -5.70
N SER A 98 39.57 -10.02 -6.38
CA SER A 98 40.95 -10.21 -5.92
C SER A 98 41.74 -8.93 -6.21
N VAL A 99 42.31 -8.35 -5.16
CA VAL A 99 43.29 -7.27 -5.26
C VAL A 99 44.67 -7.90 -5.15
N ILE A 100 45.44 -7.84 -6.23
CA ILE A 100 46.82 -8.32 -6.24
C ILE A 100 47.71 -7.17 -5.78
N SER A 101 48.54 -7.41 -4.76
CA SER A 101 49.56 -6.43 -4.33
C SER A 101 50.60 -6.26 -5.44
N PRO A 102 51.08 -5.03 -5.70
CA PRO A 102 52.20 -4.81 -6.60
C PRO A 102 53.41 -5.65 -6.18
N GLY A 103 54.04 -6.32 -7.15
CA GLY A 103 55.33 -6.98 -6.96
C GLY A 103 56.49 -6.00 -7.13
N PRO A 104 57.71 -6.36 -6.68
CA PRO A 104 58.91 -5.55 -6.88
C PRO A 104 59.16 -5.36 -8.38
N THR A 105 59.43 -4.11 -8.80
CA THR A 105 59.83 -3.78 -10.16
C THR A 105 61.28 -4.19 -10.40
N ASP A 106 61.54 -4.96 -11.46
CA ASP A 106 62.88 -5.48 -11.82
C ASP A 106 63.92 -4.40 -12.19
N CYS A 107 63.56 -3.12 -12.19
CA CYS A 107 64.50 -2.02 -12.36
C CYS A 107 65.04 -1.58 -10.99
N ASN A 108 66.23 -2.08 -10.67
CA ASN A 108 67.04 -1.81 -9.47
C ASN A 108 67.26 -0.32 -9.15
N GLU A 109 66.93 0.61 -10.05
CA GLU A 109 67.11 2.06 -9.90
C GLU A 109 65.78 2.85 -9.90
N CYS A 110 64.64 2.19 -10.13
CA CYS A 110 63.31 2.81 -10.03
C CYS A 110 62.55 2.31 -8.79
N ALA A 111 63.27 2.04 -7.70
CA ALA A 111 62.74 1.59 -6.42
C ALA A 111 61.76 2.61 -5.82
N GLY A 112 60.54 2.61 -6.33
CA GLY A 112 59.35 3.08 -5.68
C GLY A 112 58.32 1.98 -5.83
N ASP A 113 57.67 1.59 -4.74
CA ASP A 113 56.52 0.69 -4.78
C ASP A 113 55.48 1.31 -5.73
N SER A 114 55.37 0.81 -6.96
CA SER A 114 54.34 1.29 -7.88
C SER A 114 53.01 0.72 -7.39
N LEU A 115 52.27 1.50 -6.61
CA LEU A 115 50.94 1.16 -6.11
C LEU A 115 49.96 1.02 -7.30
N SER A 116 49.87 -0.18 -7.84
CA SER A 116 48.86 -0.57 -8.83
C SER A 116 47.93 -1.63 -8.22
N ALA A 117 46.65 -1.31 -8.07
CA ALA A 117 45.63 -2.27 -7.68
C ALA A 117 44.98 -2.81 -8.95
N ILE A 118 45.20 -4.09 -9.26
CA ILE A 118 44.54 -4.77 -10.37
C ILE A 118 43.37 -5.57 -9.80
N ILE A 119 42.15 -5.25 -10.23
CA ILE A 119 40.93 -6.01 -9.94
C ILE A 119 40.90 -7.20 -10.91
N SER A 120 41.31 -8.38 -10.45
CA SER A 120 41.49 -9.55 -11.33
C SER A 120 40.19 -10.29 -11.68
N THR A 121 39.15 -10.14 -10.85
CA THR A 121 37.86 -10.82 -11.01
C THR A 121 36.74 -9.92 -10.48
N GLY A 122 35.57 -9.96 -11.12
CA GLY A 122 34.40 -9.19 -10.72
C GLY A 122 33.15 -9.65 -11.49
N GLY A 123 31.97 -9.41 -10.91
CA GLY A 123 30.68 -9.73 -11.52
C GLY A 123 30.02 -10.98 -10.93
N ALA A 124 29.00 -11.53 -11.62
CA ALA A 124 28.14 -12.58 -11.09
C ALA A 124 28.90 -13.84 -10.57
N GLY A 125 30.07 -14.14 -11.15
CA GLY A 125 30.92 -15.26 -10.72
C GLY A 125 31.73 -15.02 -9.44
N SER A 126 31.78 -13.79 -8.91
CA SER A 126 32.54 -13.44 -7.70
C SER A 126 31.66 -13.08 -6.50
N THR A 127 30.42 -13.58 -6.50
CA THR A 127 29.46 -13.44 -5.39
C THR A 127 30.11 -13.78 -4.05
N GLN A 128 30.04 -12.85 -3.10
CA GLN A 128 30.55 -13.01 -1.76
C GLN A 128 29.79 -14.13 -1.05
N GLY A 129 30.49 -15.23 -0.85
CA GLY A 129 30.05 -16.35 -0.02
C GLY A 129 30.62 -16.26 1.39
N ARG A 130 30.43 -17.36 2.14
CA ARG A 130 31.04 -17.57 3.45
C ARG A 130 31.71 -18.93 3.50
N THR A 131 32.72 -19.07 4.34
CA THR A 131 33.32 -20.38 4.64
C THR A 131 32.46 -21.10 5.67
N GLU A 132 32.03 -22.31 5.34
CA GLU A 132 31.30 -23.22 6.23
C GLU A 132 32.10 -24.52 6.39
N LEU A 133 32.05 -25.12 7.58
CA LEU A 133 32.70 -26.42 7.80
C LEU A 133 31.74 -27.52 7.37
N ASP A 134 32.17 -28.40 6.47
CA ASP A 134 31.40 -29.58 6.11
C ASP A 134 31.30 -30.50 7.35
N PRO A 135 30.09 -30.87 7.81
CA PRO A 135 29.91 -31.66 9.03
C PRO A 135 30.41 -33.10 8.91
N VAL A 136 30.57 -33.63 7.70
CA VAL A 136 31.05 -35.00 7.43
C VAL A 136 32.57 -35.01 7.29
N PHE A 137 33.12 -34.10 6.50
CA PHE A 137 34.56 -34.09 6.18
C PHE A 137 35.38 -33.18 7.10
N GLN A 138 34.75 -32.35 7.93
CA GLN A 138 35.40 -31.32 8.76
C GLN A 138 36.35 -30.41 7.97
N GLN A 139 36.08 -30.20 6.68
CA GLN A 139 36.87 -29.35 5.80
C GLN A 139 36.13 -28.03 5.54
N PRO A 140 36.87 -26.91 5.38
CA PRO A 140 36.26 -25.64 5.01
C PRO A 140 35.80 -25.68 3.55
N VAL A 141 34.50 -25.47 3.33
CA VAL A 141 33.89 -25.30 2.01
C VAL A 141 33.42 -23.85 1.88
N TYR A 142 33.63 -23.26 0.70
CA TYR A 142 33.14 -21.91 0.42
C TYR A 142 31.74 -21.97 -0.20
N VAL A 143 30.74 -21.49 0.53
CA VAL A 143 29.34 -21.54 0.15
C VAL A 143 28.92 -20.18 -0.40
N ILE A 144 28.36 -20.19 -1.61
CA ILE A 144 27.73 -19.02 -2.23
C ILE A 144 26.20 -19.12 -2.16
N PRO A 145 25.48 -17.98 -2.12
CA PRO A 145 24.01 -18.01 -2.15
C PRO A 145 23.47 -18.66 -3.42
N SER A 146 22.45 -19.52 -3.27
CA SER A 146 21.81 -20.24 -4.38
C SER A 146 20.79 -19.42 -5.14
N GLU A 147 20.24 -18.38 -4.50
CA GLU A 147 19.26 -17.46 -5.09
C GLU A 147 19.54 -16.03 -4.60
N ALA A 148 18.93 -15.06 -5.29
CA ALA A 148 18.92 -13.69 -4.80
C ALA A 148 18.22 -13.61 -3.44
N GLN A 149 18.61 -12.64 -2.63
CA GLN A 149 17.99 -12.44 -1.33
C GLN A 149 16.47 -12.28 -1.44
N ARG A 150 15.73 -13.10 -0.69
CA ARG A 150 14.29 -12.92 -0.49
C ARG A 150 14.04 -11.75 0.47
N PRO A 151 13.12 -10.84 0.13
CA PRO A 151 12.70 -9.81 1.06
C PRO A 151 12.04 -10.40 2.31
N ARG A 152 12.30 -9.78 3.46
CA ARG A 152 11.64 -10.05 4.74
C ARG A 152 10.41 -9.16 4.85
N MET A 153 9.25 -9.78 5.06
CA MET A 153 8.00 -9.06 5.16
C MET A 153 7.69 -8.65 6.61
N VAL A 154 7.16 -7.45 6.78
CA VAL A 154 6.60 -6.96 8.05
C VAL A 154 5.31 -6.20 7.80
N SER A 155 4.30 -6.46 8.63
CA SER A 155 2.99 -5.81 8.57
C SER A 155 2.69 -5.08 9.88
N GLN A 156 2.20 -3.85 9.81
CA GLN A 156 1.83 -3.07 10.99
C GLN A 156 0.71 -2.07 10.66
N THR A 157 -0.08 -1.67 11.65
CA THR A 157 -1.00 -0.52 11.53
C THR A 157 -0.19 0.77 11.51
N ILE A 158 -0.28 1.51 10.41
CA ILE A 158 0.52 2.72 10.17
C ILE A 158 -0.27 3.97 10.52
N VAL A 159 -1.52 4.03 10.09
CA VAL A 159 -2.43 5.15 10.36
C VAL A 159 -3.61 4.63 11.14
N GLN A 160 -3.97 5.37 12.18
CA GLN A 160 -5.12 5.10 13.01
C GLN A 160 -6.07 6.27 12.95
N ASP A 161 -7.38 5.99 12.87
CA ASP A 161 -8.42 7.01 12.91
C ASP A 161 -8.36 7.96 11.70
N ALA A 162 -8.20 7.40 10.49
CA ALA A 162 -8.39 8.14 9.25
C ALA A 162 -9.87 8.19 8.90
N ILE A 163 -10.33 9.30 8.32
CA ILE A 163 -11.75 9.48 7.96
C ILE A 163 -11.89 9.36 6.45
N VAL A 164 -12.85 8.58 5.97
CA VAL A 164 -13.14 8.49 4.54
C VAL A 164 -13.84 9.77 4.09
N LEU A 165 -13.23 10.50 3.14
CA LEU A 165 -13.86 11.66 2.50
C LEU A 165 -14.76 11.21 1.35
N TRP A 166 -14.23 10.36 0.48
CA TRP A 166 -14.94 9.92 -0.72
C TRP A 166 -14.38 8.60 -1.26
N VAL A 167 -15.26 7.77 -1.84
CA VAL A 167 -14.89 6.52 -2.51
C VAL A 167 -15.15 6.68 -4.01
N GLY A 168 -14.11 6.43 -4.82
CA GLY A 168 -14.14 6.59 -6.27
C GLY A 168 -13.62 7.94 -6.75
N ASP A 169 -13.97 8.26 -8.00
CA ASP A 169 -13.62 9.53 -8.62
C ASP A 169 -14.47 10.68 -8.05
N PHE A 170 -13.86 11.84 -7.87
CA PHE A 170 -14.61 13.04 -7.49
C PHE A 170 -15.59 13.41 -8.60
N PRO A 171 -16.84 13.78 -8.27
CA PRO A 171 -17.77 14.26 -9.28
C PRO A 171 -17.27 15.58 -9.88
N GLU A 172 -17.41 15.76 -11.20
CA GLU A 172 -16.96 16.99 -11.90
C GLU A 172 -17.66 18.26 -11.40
N THR A 173 -18.85 18.12 -10.83
CA THR A 173 -19.59 19.20 -10.18
C THR A 173 -18.99 19.61 -8.82
N GLY A 174 -18.02 18.85 -8.32
CA GLY A 174 -17.35 19.05 -7.04
C GLY A 174 -18.22 18.76 -5.82
N GLN A 175 -19.50 18.43 -5.99
CA GLN A 175 -20.48 18.36 -4.93
C GLN A 175 -20.49 16.96 -4.30
N LEU A 176 -20.03 16.86 -3.05
CA LEU A 176 -20.02 15.63 -2.26
C LEU A 176 -21.40 15.38 -1.63
N THR A 177 -22.42 15.15 -2.46
CA THR A 177 -23.71 14.69 -1.93
C THR A 177 -23.58 13.23 -1.50
N THR A 178 -24.17 12.87 -0.37
CA THR A 178 -24.17 11.51 0.21
C THR A 178 -24.93 10.49 -0.65
N ALA A 179 -25.25 10.84 -1.90
CA ALA A 179 -25.82 9.95 -2.91
C ALA A 179 -24.74 9.13 -3.62
N ALA A 180 -23.67 8.74 -2.91
CA ALA A 180 -22.72 7.76 -3.40
C ALA A 180 -23.39 6.37 -3.36
N ALA A 181 -24.00 6.00 -4.50
CA ALA A 181 -23.90 4.68 -5.09
C ALA A 181 -23.96 3.46 -4.15
N HIS A 182 -25.07 3.31 -3.42
CA HIS A 182 -25.66 1.97 -3.32
C HIS A 182 -26.72 1.88 -4.42
N PRO A 183 -26.72 0.82 -5.26
CA PRO A 183 -27.89 0.54 -6.08
C PRO A 183 -29.01 0.18 -5.12
N THR A 184 -29.80 1.17 -4.71
CA THR A 184 -31.15 0.87 -4.23
C THR A 184 -31.87 0.31 -5.45
N PRO A 185 -32.31 -0.96 -5.45
CA PRO A 185 -33.12 -1.46 -6.55
C PRO A 185 -34.37 -0.60 -6.60
N THR A 186 -34.46 0.26 -7.63
CA THR A 186 -35.70 0.97 -7.96
C THR A 186 -36.78 -0.09 -8.15
N PRO A 187 -37.87 -0.10 -7.36
CA PRO A 187 -38.95 -1.05 -7.56
C PRO A 187 -39.53 -0.82 -8.95
N LEU A 188 -39.53 -1.87 -9.77
CA LEU A 188 -40.16 -1.89 -11.09
C LEU A 188 -41.65 -1.52 -10.92
N PRO A 189 -42.22 -0.60 -11.72
CA PRO A 189 -43.67 -0.44 -11.80
C PRO A 189 -44.29 -1.76 -12.27
N GLU A 190 -45.27 -2.27 -11.53
CA GLU A 190 -46.06 -3.43 -11.96
C GLU A 190 -46.77 -3.13 -13.29
N GLY A 191 -46.48 -3.93 -14.31
CA GLY A 191 -47.31 -4.00 -15.52
C GLY A 191 -46.66 -3.58 -16.83
N GLN A 192 -45.44 -4.04 -17.14
CA GLN A 192 -44.95 -4.11 -18.52
C GLN A 192 -44.06 -5.34 -18.70
N ALA A 193 -44.34 -6.12 -19.74
CA ALA A 193 -43.60 -7.32 -20.11
C ALA A 193 -42.10 -7.00 -20.35
N PRO A 194 -41.17 -7.94 -20.08
CA PRO A 194 -39.75 -7.66 -20.16
C PRO A 194 -39.36 -7.37 -21.61
N VAL A 195 -38.84 -6.17 -21.85
CA VAL A 195 -38.07 -5.86 -23.05
C VAL A 195 -36.67 -6.45 -22.85
N GLU A 196 -36.36 -7.52 -23.58
CA GLU A 196 -35.00 -8.03 -23.71
C GLU A 196 -34.11 -6.95 -24.37
N GLY A 197 -32.97 -6.63 -23.75
CA GLY A 197 -31.88 -5.92 -24.43
C GLY A 197 -31.35 -4.63 -23.83
N GLN A 198 -31.53 -4.37 -22.53
CA GLN A 198 -30.71 -3.38 -21.83
C GLN A 198 -29.75 -4.09 -20.90
N ALA A 199 -28.53 -4.34 -21.40
CA ALA A 199 -27.40 -4.65 -20.54
C ALA A 199 -27.23 -3.45 -19.59
N VAL A 200 -27.58 -3.64 -18.32
CA VAL A 200 -27.23 -2.70 -17.26
C VAL A 200 -25.72 -2.62 -17.29
N GLN A 201 -25.18 -1.51 -17.80
CA GLN A 201 -23.76 -1.26 -17.81
C GLN A 201 -23.31 -1.25 -16.34
N ALA A 202 -22.56 -2.27 -15.94
CA ALA A 202 -22.02 -2.35 -14.59
C ALA A 202 -21.24 -1.05 -14.33
N ALA A 203 -21.63 -0.32 -13.29
CA ALA A 203 -20.93 0.89 -12.90
C ALA A 203 -19.45 0.55 -12.70
N PRO A 204 -18.51 1.39 -13.17
CA PRO A 204 -17.10 1.14 -12.97
C PRO A 204 -16.81 1.02 -11.47
N LEU A 205 -16.10 -0.03 -11.08
CA LEU A 205 -15.70 -0.23 -9.69
C LEU A 205 -14.75 0.91 -9.28
N PRO A 206 -14.86 1.44 -8.06
CA PRO A 206 -14.00 2.52 -7.61
C PRO A 206 -12.56 2.00 -7.46
N THR A 207 -11.62 2.73 -8.05
CA THR A 207 -10.18 2.37 -8.06
C THR A 207 -9.35 3.22 -7.09
N ARG A 208 -9.97 4.20 -6.45
CA ARG A 208 -9.31 5.13 -5.53
C ARG A 208 -10.26 5.51 -4.40
N ILE A 209 -9.67 5.88 -3.27
CA ILE A 209 -10.37 6.44 -2.12
C ILE A 209 -9.61 7.68 -1.65
N THR A 210 -10.34 8.68 -1.20
CA THR A 210 -9.76 9.87 -0.58
C THR A 210 -10.00 9.84 0.91
N LEU A 211 -8.91 9.98 1.67
CA LEU A 211 -8.88 9.87 3.12
C LEU A 211 -8.43 11.19 3.73
N ILE A 212 -9.10 11.59 4.81
CA ILE A 212 -8.70 12.68 5.69
C ILE A 212 -7.78 12.10 6.76
N VAL A 213 -6.58 12.63 6.83
CA VAL A 213 -5.51 12.15 7.73
C VAL A 213 -4.75 13.33 8.33
N THR A 214 -3.88 13.06 9.31
CA THR A 214 -2.97 14.09 9.80
C THR A 214 -1.89 14.41 8.74
N PRO A 215 -1.26 15.60 8.78
CA PRO A 215 -0.20 15.94 7.83
C PRO A 215 0.99 14.97 7.84
N GLN A 216 1.33 14.40 9.00
CA GLN A 216 2.39 13.40 9.12
C GLN A 216 1.98 12.07 8.48
N ASP A 217 0.75 11.62 8.74
CA ASP A 217 0.22 10.39 8.15
C ASP A 217 0.13 10.50 6.62
N ALA A 218 -0.23 11.66 6.08
CA ALA A 218 -0.25 11.88 4.63
C ALA A 218 1.13 11.69 3.98
N VAL A 219 2.18 12.22 4.62
CA VAL A 219 3.55 12.06 4.11
C VAL A 219 4.01 10.61 4.22
N THR A 220 3.69 9.93 5.33
CA THR A 220 3.97 8.51 5.51
C THR A 220 3.26 7.65 4.46
N LEU A 221 1.96 7.87 4.25
CA LEU A 221 1.19 7.15 3.23
C LEU A 221 1.73 7.42 1.83
N ARG A 222 2.14 8.66 1.53
CA ARG A 222 2.74 8.98 0.24
C ARG A 222 4.06 8.25 0.03
N TYR A 223 4.90 8.16 1.05
CA TYR A 223 6.15 7.41 1.01
C TYR A 223 5.88 5.91 0.78
N MET A 224 4.93 5.34 1.52
CA MET A 224 4.53 3.94 1.38
C MET A 224 4.00 3.59 -0.01
N LEU A 225 3.19 4.49 -0.58
CA LEU A 225 2.69 4.34 -1.94
C LEU A 225 3.83 4.35 -2.99
N LEU A 226 4.86 5.19 -2.78
CA LEU A 226 6.04 5.24 -3.65
C LEU A 226 6.98 4.04 -3.46
N SER A 227 6.97 3.43 -2.28
CA SER A 227 7.76 2.23 -1.99
C SER A 227 7.02 0.92 -2.31
N GLU A 228 5.89 0.99 -3.05
CA GLU A 228 5.06 -0.17 -3.41
C GLU A 228 4.62 -1.01 -2.19
N ALA A 229 4.37 -0.34 -1.05
CA ALA A 229 3.80 -1.02 0.11
C ALA A 229 2.37 -1.48 -0.18
N ASP A 230 2.02 -2.67 0.30
CA ASP A 230 0.65 -3.16 0.22
C ASP A 230 -0.16 -2.57 1.37
N LEU A 231 -1.23 -1.84 1.04
CA LEU A 231 -2.04 -1.09 1.98
C LEU A 231 -3.44 -1.69 2.05
N ALA A 232 -3.86 -2.09 3.24
CA ALA A 232 -5.20 -2.61 3.51
C ALA A 232 -5.97 -1.66 4.44
N LEU A 233 -7.22 -1.36 4.09
CA LEU A 233 -8.12 -0.54 4.90
C LEU A 233 -8.94 -1.42 5.83
N VAL A 234 -9.03 -1.01 7.09
CA VAL A 234 -9.76 -1.73 8.13
C VAL A 234 -10.80 -0.79 8.72
N LEU A 235 -12.07 -1.15 8.61
CA LEU A 235 -13.17 -0.37 9.17
C LEU A 235 -13.15 -0.44 10.69
N ARG A 236 -13.33 0.72 11.33
CA ARG A 236 -13.42 0.82 12.77
C ARG A 236 -14.89 0.78 13.21
N GLY A 237 -15.12 0.30 14.44
CA GLY A 237 -16.46 0.36 15.05
C GLY A 237 -16.98 1.80 15.14
N ALA A 238 -18.30 1.96 15.01
CA ALA A 238 -18.93 3.28 15.08
C ALA A 238 -18.69 3.94 16.45
N GLY A 239 -18.10 5.13 16.45
CA GLY A 239 -17.82 5.92 17.66
C GLY A 239 -16.55 5.51 18.42
N ASP A 240 -15.80 4.53 17.93
CA ASP A 240 -14.48 4.20 18.45
C ASP A 240 -13.46 5.19 17.87
N THR A 241 -12.94 6.10 18.69
CA THR A 241 -11.86 7.02 18.31
C THR A 241 -10.56 6.69 19.05
N ASP A 242 -10.51 5.55 19.73
CA ASP A 242 -9.37 5.20 20.54
C ASP A 242 -8.19 4.76 19.67
N ARG A 243 -6.98 5.16 20.06
CA ARG A 243 -5.75 4.79 19.37
C ARG A 243 -5.08 3.68 20.16
N VAL A 244 -5.13 2.48 19.61
CA VAL A 244 -4.56 1.27 20.23
C VAL A 244 -3.21 0.99 19.58
N ALA A 245 -2.16 0.94 20.38
CA ALA A 245 -0.85 0.54 19.87
C ALA A 245 -0.90 -0.91 19.36
N THR A 246 -0.47 -1.12 18.11
CA THR A 246 -0.33 -2.45 17.52
C THR A 246 1.13 -2.81 17.37
N GLU A 247 1.46 -4.07 17.61
CA GLU A 247 2.79 -4.62 17.38
C GLU A 247 3.00 -4.96 15.89
N ALA A 248 4.26 -4.95 15.46
CA ALA A 248 4.62 -5.34 14.11
C ALA A 248 4.58 -6.87 13.98
N VAL A 249 3.89 -7.36 12.94
CA VAL A 249 3.74 -8.79 12.67
C VAL A 249 4.80 -9.22 11.66
N THR A 250 5.55 -10.27 12.01
CA THR A 250 6.54 -10.93 11.15
C THR A 250 6.22 -12.42 11.06
N LEU A 251 6.88 -13.16 10.15
CA LEU A 251 6.72 -14.62 10.07
C LEU A 251 7.05 -15.30 11.42
N GLN A 252 8.10 -14.83 12.09
CA GLN A 252 8.49 -15.34 13.41
C GLN A 252 7.36 -15.11 14.43
N PHE A 253 6.79 -13.90 14.46
CA PHE A 253 5.65 -13.59 15.33
C PHE A 253 4.48 -14.55 15.07
N ILE A 254 4.16 -14.84 13.82
CA ILE A 254 3.06 -15.77 13.48
C ILE A 254 3.37 -17.18 13.97
N MET A 255 4.59 -17.68 13.73
CA MET A 255 5.02 -19.00 14.15
C MET A 255 4.96 -19.16 15.68
N ASP A 256 5.43 -18.16 16.41
CA ASP A 256 5.51 -18.20 17.87
C ASP A 256 4.13 -17.95 18.52
N GLN A 257 3.41 -16.91 18.09
CA GLN A 257 2.11 -16.51 18.65
C GLN A 257 1.02 -17.56 18.44
N TYR A 258 1.00 -18.19 17.26
CA TYR A 258 0.01 -19.22 16.93
C TYR A 258 0.55 -20.65 17.10
N ASN A 259 1.81 -20.80 17.55
CA ASN A 259 2.49 -22.08 17.74
C ASN A 259 2.38 -22.99 16.49
N PHE A 260 2.58 -22.41 15.30
CA PHE A 260 2.62 -23.20 14.06
C PHE A 260 3.86 -24.12 14.11
N PRO A 261 3.67 -25.46 14.14
CA PRO A 261 4.82 -26.36 14.22
C PRO A 261 5.59 -26.33 12.90
N TYR A 262 6.91 -26.20 12.98
CA TYR A 262 7.76 -26.42 11.80
C TYR A 262 7.65 -27.89 11.37
N PRO A 263 7.14 -28.19 10.15
CA PRO A 263 6.96 -29.57 9.73
C PRO A 263 8.29 -30.33 9.72
N ALA A 264 8.29 -31.54 10.28
CA ALA A 264 9.48 -32.39 10.25
C ALA A 264 9.84 -32.76 8.80
N LYS A 265 11.14 -32.88 8.53
CA LYS A 265 11.63 -33.41 7.24
C LYS A 265 11.29 -34.89 7.17
N LEU A 266 10.35 -35.26 6.30
CA LEU A 266 9.97 -36.65 6.09
C LEU A 266 10.76 -37.26 4.92
N PRO A 267 11.23 -38.52 5.00
CA PRO A 267 11.97 -39.18 3.92
C PRO A 267 11.05 -39.74 2.81
N TYR A 268 9.77 -39.39 2.84
CA TYR A 268 8.75 -39.83 1.89
C TYR A 268 7.84 -38.65 1.57
N GLY A 269 7.37 -38.59 0.33
CA GLY A 269 6.42 -37.59 -0.16
C GLY A 269 5.14 -38.26 -0.63
N LEU A 270 4.10 -37.46 -0.89
CA LEU A 270 2.91 -37.94 -1.59
C LEU A 270 3.21 -37.97 -3.10
N ASP A 271 2.87 -39.07 -3.77
CA ASP A 271 3.07 -39.28 -5.22
C ASP A 271 2.03 -38.55 -6.09
N ASN A 272 1.42 -37.47 -5.57
CA ASN A 272 0.35 -36.74 -6.24
C ASN A 272 0.69 -35.26 -6.44
N VAL A 273 1.95 -34.97 -6.74
CA VAL A 273 2.35 -33.66 -7.26
C VAL A 273 2.12 -33.65 -8.78
N THR A 274 0.86 -33.70 -9.21
CA THR A 274 0.52 -33.31 -10.57
C THR A 274 0.66 -31.79 -10.63
N SER A 275 1.88 -31.32 -10.85
CA SER A 275 2.11 -29.96 -11.33
C SER A 275 1.28 -29.81 -12.60
N ILE A 276 0.28 -28.94 -12.58
CA ILE A 276 -0.66 -28.68 -13.68
C ILE A 276 0.08 -28.26 -14.97
N THR A 277 1.36 -27.90 -14.83
CA THR A 277 2.32 -27.59 -15.90
C THR A 277 2.86 -28.79 -16.68
N ASP A 278 2.84 -30.02 -16.16
CA ASP A 278 3.46 -31.19 -16.82
C ASP A 278 2.48 -31.94 -17.75
N LEU A 279 1.17 -31.68 -17.62
CA LEU A 279 0.12 -32.27 -18.47
C LEU A 279 0.00 -31.62 -19.85
N LEU A 280 0.80 -30.58 -20.15
CA LEU A 280 0.85 -29.90 -21.44
C LEU A 280 2.12 -30.20 -22.26
N ALA A 281 3.03 -31.04 -21.77
CA ALA A 281 4.17 -31.47 -22.59
C ALA A 281 3.68 -32.42 -23.71
N PRO A 282 3.86 -32.08 -25.01
CA PRO A 282 3.46 -32.98 -26.07
C PRO A 282 4.35 -34.22 -26.05
N ALA A 283 3.72 -35.40 -26.03
CA ALA A 283 4.41 -36.69 -26.04
C ALA A 283 5.36 -36.80 -27.25
N PRO A 284 6.59 -37.33 -27.09
CA PRO A 284 7.44 -37.59 -28.23
C PRO A 284 6.83 -38.69 -29.12
N LEU A 285 6.77 -38.42 -30.42
CA LEU A 285 6.26 -39.34 -31.44
C LEU A 285 7.17 -40.59 -31.57
N PRO A 286 6.60 -41.76 -31.93
CA PRO A 286 7.29 -43.05 -31.93
C PRO A 286 8.40 -43.20 -32.98
#